data_AF-A0A519TL00-F1
#
_entry.id   AF-A0A519TL00-F1
#
_cell.length_a   1.000
_cell.length_b   1.000
_cell.length_c   1.000
_cell.angle_alpha   90.00
_cell.angle_beta   90.00
_cell.angle_gamma   90.00
#
_symmetry.space_group_name_H-M   'P 1'
#
loop_
_entity.id
_entity.type
_entity.pdbx_description
1 polymer ?
#
loop_
_entity_poly.entity_id
_entity_poly.type
_entity_poly.pdbx_seq_one_letter_code
_entity_poly.pdbx_strand_id
1 'polypeptide(L)' 'VQLGRVVGNKMVDMQLTNNKLVDRGTQMVADELNINFEEAADLLTQHGSVRKAVEAGHLNLR' A
#
# COMPACT_ATOMS: atom_id res chain seq x y z
N VAL A 1 -7.35 -4.24 22.17
CA VAL A 1 -7.99 -3.38 21.15
C VAL A 1 -7.35 -3.72 19.82
N GLN A 2 -7.97 -4.62 19.07
CA GLN A 2 -7.50 -5.02 17.75
C GLN A 2 -8.50 -4.44 16.77
N LEU A 3 -8.03 -3.57 15.88
CA LEU A 3 -8.45 -3.45 14.48
C LEU A 3 -7.76 -2.21 13.88
N GLY A 4 -6.48 -2.41 13.57
CA GLY A 4 -5.71 -1.52 12.72
C GLY A 4 -6.32 -1.54 11.33
N ARG A 5 -7.09 -0.50 10.99
CA ARG A 5 -7.44 -0.13 9.60
C ARG A 5 -6.69 1.11 9.14
N VAL A 6 -6.10 1.80 10.11
CA VAL A 6 -5.28 2.99 9.96
C VAL A 6 -3.89 2.68 10.50
N VAL A 7 -2.87 3.07 9.74
CA VAL A 7 -1.48 3.14 10.20
C VAL A 7 -1.17 4.62 10.33
N GLY A 8 -1.00 5.10 11.57
CA GLY A 8 -0.97 6.55 11.85
C GLY A 8 -2.29 7.23 11.44
N ASN A 9 -2.20 8.17 10.51
CA ASN A 9 -3.34 8.89 9.91
C ASN A 9 -3.75 8.37 8.52
N LYS A 10 -3.08 7.34 7.99
CA LYS A 10 -3.36 6.79 6.65
C LYS A 10 -4.31 5.58 6.77
N MET A 11 -5.41 5.61 6.02
CA MET A 11 -6.28 4.43 5.88
C MET A 11 -5.63 3.44 4.91
N VAL A 12 -5.28 2.25 5.39
CA VAL A 12 -4.53 1.25 4.62
C VAL A 12 -5.38 0.04 4.20
N ASP A 13 -6.52 -0.18 4.85
CA ASP A 13 -7.49 -1.24 4.53
C ASP A 13 -8.66 -0.69 3.70
N MET A 14 -8.33 -0.01 2.60
CA MET A 14 -9.32 0.52 1.65
C MET A 14 -9.64 -0.52 0.58
N GLN A 15 -10.93 -0.72 0.29
CA GLN A 15 -11.34 -1.53 -0.86
C GLN A 15 -11.04 -0.74 -2.13
N LEU A 16 -10.10 -1.23 -2.95
CA LEU A 16 -9.67 -0.60 -4.20
C LEU A 16 -10.69 -0.87 -5.33
N THR A 17 -11.89 -0.32 -5.18
CA THR A 17 -13.01 -0.58 -6.11
C THR A 17 -13.04 0.38 -7.30
N ASN A 18 -12.19 1.40 -7.31
CA ASN A 18 -12.07 2.33 -8.44
C ASN A 18 -10.64 2.82 -8.62
N ASN A 19 -10.35 3.30 -9.83
CA ASN A 19 -9.02 3.75 -10.24
C ASN A 19 -8.46 4.84 -9.31
N LYS A 20 -9.27 5.77 -8.79
CA LYS A 20 -8.79 6.82 -7.88
C LYS A 20 -8.27 6.27 -6.55
N LEU A 21 -8.91 5.22 -6.03
CA LEU A 21 -8.48 4.55 -4.81
C LEU A 21 -7.22 3.73 -5.06
N VAL A 22 -7.10 3.10 -6.23
CA VAL A 22 -5.89 2.40 -6.68
C VAL A 22 -4.73 3.38 -6.76
N ASP A 23 -4.85 4.48 -7.50
CA ASP A 23 -3.81 5.49 -7.65
C ASP A 23 -3.34 6.04 -6.29
N ARG A 24 -4.31 6.32 -5.40
CA ARG A 24 -4.00 6.78 -4.04
C ARG A 24 -3.27 5.71 -3.23
N GLY A 25 -3.70 4.45 -3.33
CA GLY A 25 -3.03 3.33 -2.68
C GLY A 25 -1.60 3.17 -3.19
N THR A 26 -1.39 3.30 -4.49
CA THR A 26 -0.08 3.21 -5.13
C THR A 26 0.84 4.30 -4.61
N GLN A 27 0.35 5.54 -4.54
CA GLN A 27 1.11 6.65 -3.97
C GLN A 27 1.49 6.38 -2.51
N MET A 28 0.58 5.81 -1.69
CA MET A 28 0.90 5.47 -0.30
C MET A 28 2.01 4.43 -0.20
N VAL A 29 2.01 3.41 -1.07
CA VAL A 29 3.06 2.38 -1.10
C VAL A 29 4.39 2.96 -1.56
N ALA A 30 4.37 3.78 -2.63
CA ALA A 30 5.55 4.46 -3.16
C ALA A 30 6.22 5.36 -2.12
N ASP A 31 5.43 6.19 -1.43
CA ASP A 31 5.91 7.12 -0.40
C ASP A 31 6.53 6.38 0.79
N GLU A 32 5.93 5.27 1.22
CA GLU A 32 6.35 4.52 2.41
C GLU A 32 7.62 3.71 2.16
N LEU A 33 7.74 3.11 0.98
CA LEU A 33 8.91 2.31 0.60
C LEU A 33 10.00 3.15 -0.10
N ASN A 34 9.72 4.42 -0.40
CA ASN A 34 10.56 5.32 -1.20
C ASN A 34 10.98 4.69 -2.54
N ILE A 35 10.01 4.10 -3.24
CA ILE A 35 10.15 3.44 -4.55
C ILE A 35 9.36 4.20 -5.61
N ASN A 36 9.54 3.84 -6.89
CA ASN A 36 8.79 4.49 -7.95
C ASN A 36 7.31 4.04 -7.99
N PHE A 37 6.47 4.80 -8.70
CA PHE A 37 5.04 4.53 -8.78
C PHE A 37 4.70 3.20 -9.45
N GLU A 38 5.48 2.77 -10.46
CA GLU A 38 5.25 1.50 -11.17
C GLU A 38 5.53 0.31 -10.25
N GLU A 39 6.66 0.32 -9.55
CA GLU A 39 7.03 -0.70 -8.56
C GLU A 39 5.98 -0.78 -7.43
N ALA A 40 5.51 0.37 -6.97
CA ALA A 40 4.45 0.45 -5.97
C ALA A 40 3.10 -0.08 -6.49
N ALA A 41 2.77 0.17 -7.76
CA ALA A 41 1.53 -0.29 -8.38
C ALA A 41 1.54 -1.81 -8.50
N ASP A 42 2.69 -2.38 -8.86
CA ASP A 42 2.89 -3.81 -8.94
C ASP A 42 2.75 -4.47 -7.56
N LEU A 43 3.39 -3.93 -6.53
CA LEU A 43 3.24 -4.43 -5.16
C LEU A 43 1.79 -4.32 -4.67
N LEU A 44 1.11 -3.19 -4.93
CA LEU A 44 -0.27 -2.99 -4.53
C LEU A 44 -1.20 -3.99 -5.23
N THR A 45 -1.01 -4.23 -6.52
CA THR A 45 -1.81 -5.15 -7.31
C THR A 45 -1.57 -6.60 -6.89
N GLN A 46 -0.32 -6.98 -6.65
CA GLN A 46 0.05 -8.33 -6.21
C GLN A 46 -0.50 -8.67 -4.83
N HIS A 47 -0.51 -7.71 -3.91
CA HIS A 47 -0.85 -7.95 -2.51
C HIS A 47 -2.28 -7.51 -2.13
N GLY A 48 -2.93 -6.70 -2.95
CA GLY A 48 -4.34 -6.32 -2.85
C GLY A 48 -4.68 -5.30 -1.76
N SER A 49 -3.71 -4.87 -0.95
CA SER A 49 -3.88 -3.76 -0.01
C SER A 49 -2.56 -3.05 0.27
N VAL A 50 -2.64 -1.77 0.64
CA VAL A 50 -1.46 -0.93 0.94
C VAL A 50 -0.63 -1.56 2.06
N ARG A 51 -1.27 -2.08 3.11
CA ARG A 51 -0.57 -2.73 4.22
C ARG A 51 0.29 -3.90 3.75
N LYS A 52 -0.31 -4.82 3.01
CA LYS A 52 0.38 -6.04 2.56
C LYS A 52 1.48 -5.70 1.56
N ALA A 53 1.26 -4.72 0.69
CA ALA A 53 2.24 -4.23 -0.26
C ALA A 53 3.47 -3.63 0.44
N VAL A 54 3.26 -2.77 1.44
CA VAL A 54 4.35 -2.19 2.25
C VAL A 54 5.09 -3.27 3.04
N GLU A 55 4.37 -4.19 3.68
CA GLU A 55 4.98 -5.30 4.44
C GLU A 55 5.86 -6.18 3.55
N ALA A 56 5.40 -6.51 2.35
CA ALA A 56 6.17 -7.27 1.36
C ALA A 56 7.39 -6.49 0.86
N GLY A 57 7.24 -5.19 0.61
CA GLY A 57 8.35 -4.32 0.21
C GLY A 57 9.47 -4.28 1.25
N HIS A 58 9.14 -4.18 2.54
CA HIS A 58 10.13 -4.22 3.61
C HIS A 58 10.81 -5.58 3.77
N LEU A 59 10.16 -6.69 3.41
CA LEU A 59 10.77 -8.02 3.42
C LEU A 59 11.78 -8.20 2.28
N ASN A 60 11.51 -7.60 1.11
CA ASN A 60 12.39 -7.69 -0.07
C ASN A 60 13.63 -6.79 0.03
N LEU A 61 13.60 -5.76 0.89
CA LEU A 61 14.69 -4.81 1.11
C LEU A 61 15.64 -5.21 2.27
N ARG A 62 15.48 -6.41 2.84
CA ARG A 62 16.29 -6.93 3.96
C ARG A 62 17.37 -7.90 3.50
#